data_AF-A0AAD4NE02-F1
#
_entry.id   AF-A0AAD4NE02-F1
#
_cell.length_a   1.000
_cell.length_b   1.000
_cell.length_c   1.000
_cell.angle_alpha   90.00
_cell.angle_beta   90.00
_cell.angle_gamma   90.00
#
_symmetry.space_group_name_H-M   'P 1'
#
loop_
_entity.id
_entity.type
_entity.pdbx_description
1 polymer ?
#
loop_
_entity_poly.entity_id
_entity_poly.type
_entity_poly.pdbx_seq_one_letter_code
_entity_poly.pdbx_strand_id
1 'polypeptide(L)'
;MSLYTLIFNHEEFQRYYNCSTYDVNEIPVEDRRGIGIGILYIGIGIFIEVIYLPCLWAIWRLMDKRDSECYRLMFILGVIDCSSIVINAFLVGYSTIAGDIIVARRELYNSAAGGQSLLVPFAAVFSLSQNLPTFEK
;
A
#
# COMPACT_ATOMS: atom_id res chain seq x y z
N MET A 1 -7.11 -5.88 9.77
CA MET A 1 -6.39 -7.09 10.24
C MET A 1 -5.57 -6.65 11.45
N SER A 2 -5.87 -7.16 12.64
CA SER A 2 -5.36 -6.57 13.89
C SER A 2 -3.89 -6.93 14.13
N LEU A 3 -3.02 -5.92 14.23
CA LEU A 3 -1.57 -6.02 14.49
C LEU A 3 -1.23 -6.95 15.67
N TYR A 4 -2.16 -7.07 16.63
CA TYR A 4 -2.06 -7.91 17.82
C TYR A 4 -1.83 -9.39 17.52
N THR A 5 -2.60 -9.97 16.59
CA THR A 5 -2.51 -11.41 16.28
C THR A 5 -1.17 -11.76 15.61
N LEU A 6 -0.60 -10.81 14.87
CA LEU A 6 0.65 -10.98 14.13
C LEU A 6 1.86 -11.02 15.07
N ILE A 7 1.85 -10.22 16.14
CA ILE A 7 2.98 -10.06 17.07
C ILE A 7 2.88 -10.99 18.27
N PHE A 8 1.68 -11.16 18.85
CA PHE A 8 1.52 -11.84 20.14
C PHE A 8 1.04 -13.29 20.05
N ASN A 9 0.44 -13.72 18.93
CA ASN A 9 -0.07 -15.08 18.80
C ASN A 9 0.38 -15.77 17.49
N HIS A 10 1.71 -15.92 17.37
CA HIS A 10 2.33 -16.49 16.18
C HIS A 10 1.86 -17.91 15.86
N GLU A 11 1.57 -18.75 16.87
CA GLU A 11 1.08 -20.11 16.63
C GLU A 11 -0.32 -20.15 16.01
N GLU A 12 -1.24 -19.30 16.48
CA GLU A 12 -2.58 -19.20 15.92
C GLU A 12 -2.54 -18.60 14.50
N PHE A 13 -1.68 -17.59 14.29
CA PHE A 13 -1.45 -17.03 12.96
C PHE A 13 -0.91 -18.08 11.98
N GLN A 14 0.10 -18.86 12.38
CA GLN A 14 0.60 -19.96 11.57
C GLN A 14 -0.49 -21.00 11.32
N ARG A 15 -1.32 -21.37 12.30
CA ARG A 15 -2.37 -22.38 12.09
C ARG A 15 -3.35 -22.05 10.95
N TYR A 16 -3.74 -20.78 10.80
CA TYR A 16 -4.71 -20.36 9.76
C TYR A 16 -4.05 -19.83 8.48
N TYR A 17 -2.84 -19.28 8.56
CA TYR A 17 -2.16 -18.61 7.43
C TYR A 17 -0.84 -19.26 6.99
N ASN A 18 -0.54 -20.46 7.52
CA ASN A 18 0.54 -21.30 7.05
C ASN A 18 0.20 -21.87 5.67
N CYS A 19 1.08 -21.63 4.71
CA CYS A 19 0.97 -22.13 3.35
C CYS A 19 1.87 -23.37 3.11
N SER A 20 2.28 -24.09 4.16
CA SER A 20 3.12 -25.29 4.08
C SER A 20 2.50 -26.43 3.29
N THR A 21 1.20 -26.37 3.03
CA THR A 21 0.49 -27.31 2.15
C THR A 21 0.86 -27.11 0.67
N TYR A 22 1.46 -25.97 0.32
CA TYR A 22 1.80 -25.61 -1.05
C TYR A 22 3.33 -25.63 -1.24
N ASP A 23 3.86 -26.69 -1.84
CA ASP A 23 5.28 -26.74 -2.20
C ASP A 23 5.53 -25.89 -3.45
N VAL A 24 6.29 -24.82 -3.28
CA VAL A 24 6.65 -23.88 -4.37
C VAL A 24 7.47 -24.58 -5.45
N ASN A 25 8.07 -25.74 -5.20
CA ASN A 25 8.88 -26.46 -6.19
C ASN A 25 8.10 -27.53 -6.96
N GLU A 26 6.89 -27.91 -6.51
CA GLU A 26 6.13 -29.01 -7.13
C GLU A 26 5.36 -28.63 -8.40
N ILE A 27 4.99 -27.35 -8.56
CA ILE A 27 4.22 -26.91 -9.74
C ILE A 27 5.11 -25.99 -10.58
N PRO A 28 5.26 -26.28 -11.88
CA PRO A 28 6.09 -25.50 -12.78
C PRO A 28 5.62 -24.06 -12.89
N VAL A 29 6.55 -23.14 -13.13
CA VAL A 29 6.30 -21.69 -13.19
C VAL A 29 5.30 -21.36 -14.30
N GLU A 30 5.29 -22.16 -15.36
CA GLU A 30 4.41 -22.06 -16.52
C GLU A 30 2.93 -22.21 -16.14
N ASP A 31 2.60 -23.12 -15.22
CA ASP A 31 1.22 -23.37 -14.80
C ASP A 31 0.69 -22.33 -13.79
N ARG A 32 1.59 -21.59 -13.14
CA ARG A 32 1.27 -20.56 -12.13
C ARG A 32 1.23 -19.15 -12.69
N ARG A 33 1.73 -18.95 -13.91
CA ARG A 33 1.84 -17.63 -14.54
C ARG A 33 0.49 -17.12 -15.01
N GLY A 34 -0.10 -16.22 -14.23
CA GLY A 34 -1.32 -15.49 -14.58
C GLY A 34 -1.05 -14.24 -15.42
N ILE A 35 -0.38 -14.36 -16.59
CA ILE A 35 0.07 -13.20 -17.39
C ILE A 35 -1.08 -12.20 -17.64
N GLY A 36 -2.27 -12.69 -18.02
CA GLY A 36 -3.44 -11.84 -18.25
C GLY A 36 -3.91 -11.11 -16.99
N ILE A 37 -3.92 -11.79 -15.84
CA ILE A 37 -4.31 -11.22 -14.55
C ILE A 37 -3.30 -10.16 -14.11
N GLY A 38 -2.00 -10.43 -14.25
CA GLY A 38 -0.94 -9.49 -13.92
C GLY A 38 -0.99 -8.20 -14.76
N ILE A 39 -1.25 -8.33 -16.07
CA ILE A 39 -1.45 -7.18 -16.96
C ILE A 39 -2.69 -6.38 -16.54
N LEU A 40 -3.79 -7.04 -16.18
CA LEU A 40 -5.00 -6.36 -15.69
C LEU A 40 -4.74 -5.57 -14.40
N TYR A 41 -3.99 -6.12 -13.45
CA TYR A 41 -3.63 -5.41 -12.22
C TYR A 41 -2.81 -4.15 -12.49
N ILE A 42 -1.79 -4.24 -13.36
CA ILE A 42 -0.97 -3.09 -13.73
C ILE A 42 -1.83 -2.06 -14.50
N GLY A 43 -2.66 -2.52 -15.43
CA GLY A 43 -3.54 -1.66 -16.22
C GLY A 43 -4.56 -0.90 -15.38
N ILE A 44 -5.23 -1.57 -14.44
CA ILE A 44 -6.17 -0.94 -13.50
C ILE A 44 -5.42 0.04 -12.60
N GLY A 45 -4.23 -0.33 -12.09
CA GLY A 45 -3.40 0.56 -11.28
C GLY A 45 -3.07 1.86 -12.01
N ILE A 46 -2.60 1.77 -13.26
CA ILE A 46 -2.30 2.94 -14.10
C ILE A 46 -3.57 3.78 -14.36
N PHE A 47 -4.70 3.13 -14.65
CA PHE A 47 -5.96 3.83 -14.89
C PHE A 47 -6.41 4.64 -13.67
N ILE A 48 -6.34 4.06 -12.47
CA ILE A 48 -6.67 4.75 -11.23
C ILE A 48 -5.69 5.88 -10.96
N GLU A 49 -4.38 5.68 -11.18
CA GLU A 49 -3.36 6.71 -11.01
C GLU A 49 -3.63 7.94 -11.89
N VAL A 50 -3.98 7.72 -13.16
CA VAL A 50 -4.31 8.80 -14.11
C VAL A 50 -5.51 9.61 -13.65
N ILE A 51 -6.49 8.99 -12.99
CA ILE A 51 -7.65 9.69 -12.41
C ILE A 51 -7.29 10.41 -11.11
N TYR A 52 -6.35 9.87 -10.34
CA TYR A 52 -5.90 10.46 -9.07
C TYR A 52 -5.09 11.74 -9.28
N LEU A 53 -4.23 11.80 -10.30
CA LEU A 53 -3.40 12.97 -10.61
C LEU A 53 -4.20 14.30 -10.75
N PRO A 54 -5.29 14.39 -11.54
CA PRO A 54 -6.08 15.62 -11.64
C PRO A 54 -6.82 15.94 -10.33
N CYS A 55 -7.19 14.93 -9.53
CA CYS A 55 -7.79 15.13 -8.22
C CYS A 55 -6.79 15.79 -7.25
N LEU A 56 -5.56 15.26 -7.19
CA LEU A 56 -4.46 15.85 -6.42
C LEU A 56 -4.13 17.26 -6.88
N TRP A 57 -4.14 17.51 -8.19
CA TRP A 57 -3.91 18.84 -8.72
C TRP A 57 -5.01 19.83 -8.31
N ALA A 58 -6.27 19.42 -8.30
CA ALA A 58 -7.37 20.24 -7.83
C ALA A 58 -7.25 20.55 -6.32
N ILE A 59 -6.90 19.56 -5.51
CA ILE A 59 -6.67 19.74 -4.06
C ILE A 59 -5.49 20.68 -3.81
N TRP A 60 -4.39 20.54 -4.57
CA TRP A 60 -3.23 21.43 -4.47
C TRP A 60 -3.59 22.89 -4.78
N ARG A 61 -4.40 23.13 -5.82
CA ARG A 61 -4.92 24.47 -6.15
C ARG A 61 -5.84 25.04 -5.08
N LEU A 62 -6.59 24.19 -4.37
CA LEU A 62 -7.46 24.61 -3.27
C LEU A 62 -6.65 24.89 -2.00
N MET A 63 -5.62 24.11 -1.73
CA MET A 63 -4.66 24.33 -0.65
C MET A 63 -3.96 25.69 -0.78
N ASP A 64 -3.55 26.07 -2.00
CA ASP A 64 -2.92 27.37 -2.29
C ASP A 64 -3.89 28.57 -2.10
N LYS A 65 -5.19 28.35 -2.33
CA LYS A 65 -6.22 29.41 -2.26
C LYS A 65 -6.91 29.52 -0.90
N ARG A 66 -7.09 28.40 -0.20
CA ARG A 66 -7.69 28.29 1.12
C ARG A 66 -6.65 27.66 2.01
N ASP A 67 -5.97 28.53 2.76
CA ASP A 67 -4.98 28.17 3.78
C ASP A 67 -5.69 27.50 4.97
N SER A 68 -6.21 26.30 4.74
CA SER A 68 -6.91 25.50 5.72
C SER A 68 -6.21 24.16 5.87
N GLU A 69 -5.95 23.78 7.11
CA GLU A 69 -5.23 22.56 7.47
C GLU A 69 -5.90 21.28 6.94
N CYS A 70 -7.22 21.30 6.73
CA CYS A 70 -7.93 20.19 6.08
C CYS A 70 -7.43 19.91 4.66
N TYR A 71 -7.13 20.94 3.85
CA TYR A 71 -6.63 20.74 2.49
C TYR A 71 -5.19 20.21 2.48
N ARG A 72 -4.36 20.62 3.46
CA ARG A 72 -2.99 20.09 3.62
C ARG A 72 -3.03 18.60 3.99
N LEU A 73 -3.90 18.21 4.93
CA LEU A 73 -4.10 16.81 5.29
C LEU A 73 -4.63 15.98 4.11
N MET A 74 -5.65 16.48 3.40
CA MET A 74 -6.21 15.79 2.23
C MET A 74 -5.18 15.62 1.10
N PHE A 75 -4.30 16.60 0.89
CA PHE A 75 -3.21 16.50 -0.09
C PHE A 75 -2.20 15.40 0.30
N ILE A 76 -1.77 15.36 1.56
CA ILE A 76 -0.82 14.35 2.06
C ILE A 76 -1.41 12.94 1.95
N LEU A 77 -2.67 12.75 2.34
CA LEU A 77 -3.36 11.47 2.19
C LEU A 77 -3.44 11.05 0.71
N GLY A 78 -3.78 11.97 -0.19
CA GLY A 78 -3.81 11.69 -1.63
C GLY A 78 -2.45 11.27 -2.19
N VAL A 79 -1.35 11.89 -1.74
CA VAL A 79 0.01 11.49 -2.15
C VAL A 79 0.34 10.08 -1.67
N ILE A 80 -0.07 9.73 -0.45
CA ILE A 80 0.16 8.39 0.10
C ILE A 80 -0.65 7.35 -0.69
N ASP A 81 -1.91 7.65 -1.02
CA ASP A 81 -2.75 6.77 -1.84
C ASP A 81 -2.13 6.51 -3.22
N CYS A 82 -1.63 7.53 -3.91
CA CYS A 82 -0.88 7.36 -5.16
C CYS A 82 0.35 6.46 -4.99
N SER A 83 1.17 6.72 -3.96
CA SER A 83 2.35 5.87 -3.68
C SER A 83 1.95 4.42 -3.40
N SER A 84 0.80 4.22 -2.77
CA SER A 84 0.27 2.90 -2.44
C SER A 84 -0.16 2.14 -3.68
N ILE A 85 -0.86 2.79 -4.60
CA ILE A 85 -1.32 2.20 -5.85
C ILE A 85 -0.13 1.77 -6.71
N VAL A 86 0.88 2.64 -6.85
CA VAL A 86 2.10 2.32 -7.61
C VAL A 86 2.78 1.09 -7.03
N ILE A 87 3.12 1.10 -5.74
CA ILE A 87 3.85 -0.01 -5.13
C ILE A 87 3.02 -1.30 -5.18
N ASN A 88 1.74 -1.26 -4.86
CA ASN A 88 0.91 -2.47 -4.80
C ASN A 88 0.60 -3.02 -6.21
N ALA A 89 0.24 -2.17 -7.17
CA ALA A 89 -0.07 -2.61 -8.53
C ALA A 89 1.17 -3.18 -9.24
N PHE A 90 2.34 -2.55 -9.08
CA PHE A 90 3.58 -3.08 -9.65
C PHE A 90 4.03 -4.37 -8.95
N LEU A 91 4.00 -4.44 -7.62
CA LEU A 91 4.52 -5.58 -6.88
C LEU A 91 3.64 -6.82 -7.06
N VAL A 92 2.32 -6.67 -7.02
CA VAL A 92 1.35 -7.75 -7.27
C VAL A 92 1.32 -8.14 -8.74
N GLY A 93 1.27 -7.16 -9.64
CA GLY A 93 1.23 -7.38 -11.08
C GLY A 93 2.49 -8.07 -11.60
N TYR A 94 3.68 -7.60 -11.19
CA TYR A 94 4.96 -8.21 -11.54
C TYR A 94 5.07 -9.63 -11.00
N SER A 95 4.72 -9.87 -9.72
CA SER A 95 4.79 -11.21 -9.13
C SER A 95 3.90 -12.19 -9.89
N THR A 96 2.71 -11.74 -10.29
CA THR A 96 1.74 -12.55 -11.05
C THR A 96 2.25 -12.88 -12.47
N ILE A 97 2.97 -11.97 -13.12
CA ILE A 97 3.62 -12.21 -14.43
C ILE A 97 4.86 -13.09 -14.29
N ALA A 98 5.63 -12.91 -13.22
CA ALA A 98 6.80 -13.74 -12.93
C ALA A 98 6.39 -15.20 -12.64
N GLY A 99 5.14 -15.45 -12.23
CA GLY A 99 4.70 -16.74 -11.71
C GLY A 99 5.10 -16.95 -10.26
N ASP A 100 5.55 -15.87 -9.61
CA ASP A 100 5.82 -15.87 -8.18
C ASP A 100 4.51 -15.84 -7.42
N ILE A 101 4.40 -16.78 -6.51
CA ILE A 101 3.29 -16.82 -5.58
C ILE A 101 3.51 -15.68 -4.59
N ILE A 102 2.49 -14.86 -4.33
CA ILE A 102 2.52 -13.81 -3.29
C ILE A 102 2.95 -14.40 -1.94
N VAL A 103 2.72 -15.71 -1.73
CA VAL A 103 3.20 -16.50 -0.60
C VAL A 103 4.73 -16.60 -0.53
N ALA A 104 5.43 -16.78 -1.66
CA ALA A 104 6.90 -16.88 -1.72
C ALA A 104 7.59 -15.52 -1.48
N ARG A 105 6.94 -14.42 -1.85
CA ARG A 105 7.38 -13.04 -1.55
C ARG A 105 6.54 -12.36 -0.46
N ARG A 106 6.00 -13.14 0.48
CA ARG A 106 5.13 -12.63 1.56
C ARG A 106 5.80 -11.54 2.38
N GLU A 107 7.06 -11.73 2.74
CA GLU A 107 7.82 -10.76 3.54
C GLU A 107 7.96 -9.43 2.82
N LEU A 108 8.15 -9.45 1.50
CA LEU A 108 8.26 -8.25 0.68
C LEU A 108 6.91 -7.52 0.58
N TYR A 109 5.82 -8.25 0.36
CA TYR A 109 4.47 -7.68 0.32
C TYR A 109 4.03 -7.11 1.67
N ASN A 110 4.27 -7.84 2.76
CA ASN A 110 3.96 -7.39 4.12
C ASN A 110 4.83 -6.21 4.55
N SER A 111 6.10 -6.17 4.15
CA SER A 111 6.97 -5.03 4.39
C SER A 111 6.52 -3.79 3.61
N ALA A 112 6.10 -3.95 2.36
CA ALA A 112 5.57 -2.85 1.56
C ALA A 112 4.24 -2.31 2.13
N ALA A 113 3.30 -3.19 2.46
CA ALA A 113 2.02 -2.82 3.06
C ALA A 113 2.17 -2.26 4.48
N GLY A 114 3.08 -2.82 5.28
CA GLY A 114 3.42 -2.34 6.61
C GLY A 114 4.11 -0.97 6.58
N GLY A 115 5.01 -0.75 5.63
CA GLY A 115 5.66 0.54 5.41
C GLY A 115 4.68 1.65 5.07
N GLN A 116 3.71 1.38 4.19
CA GLN A 116 2.63 2.32 3.86
C GLN A 116 1.72 2.60 5.07
N SER A 117 1.37 1.55 5.82
CA SER A 117 0.52 1.67 7.01
C SER A 117 1.19 2.43 8.17
N LEU A 118 2.52 2.53 8.20
CA LEU A 118 3.28 3.35 9.16
C LEU A 118 3.52 4.78 8.65
N LEU A 119 3.70 4.95 7.33
CA LEU A 119 3.84 6.26 6.70
C LEU A 119 2.58 7.12 6.87
N VAL A 120 1.38 6.55 6.79
CA VAL A 120 0.10 7.27 7.00
C VAL A 120 0.01 7.91 8.40
N PRO A 121 0.12 7.17 9.51
CA PRO A 121 0.08 7.76 10.84
C PRO A 121 1.30 8.63 11.10
N PHE A 122 2.49 8.32 10.57
CA PHE A 122 3.67 9.19 10.75
C PHE A 122 3.50 10.54 10.03
N ALA A 123 3.03 10.56 8.78
CA ALA A 123 2.76 11.79 8.04
C ALA A 123 1.60 12.59 8.66
N ALA A 124 0.56 11.90 9.15
CA ALA A 124 -0.54 12.53 9.88
C ALA A 124 -0.06 13.13 11.22
N VAL A 125 0.71 12.38 12.01
CA VAL A 125 1.28 12.84 13.30
C VAL A 125 2.29 13.95 13.11
N PHE A 126 3.14 13.88 12.07
CA PHE A 126 4.08 14.96 11.73
C PHE A 126 3.33 16.24 11.32
N SER A 127 2.27 16.12 10.52
CA SER A 127 1.41 17.26 10.13
C SER A 127 0.65 17.85 11.32
N LEU A 128 0.21 17.02 12.27
CA LEU A 128 -0.38 17.46 13.53
C LEU A 128 0.67 18.08 14.48
N SER A 129 1.88 17.53 14.51
CA SER A 129 2.99 18.03 15.33
C SER A 129 3.50 19.38 14.86
N GLN A 130 3.42 19.69 13.56
CA GLN A 130 3.72 21.03 13.04
C GLN A 130 2.59 22.04 13.30
N ASN A 131 1.43 21.59 13.78
CA ASN A 131 0.23 22.40 14.06
C ASN A 131 -0.18 22.39 15.54
N LEU A 132 0.60 21.78 16.44
CA LEU A 132 0.42 22.04 17.87
C LEU A 132 0.61 23.55 18.06
N PRO A 133 -0.39 24.28 18.60
CA PRO A 133 -0.18 25.68 18.92
C PRO A 133 1.04 25.71 19.83
N THR A 134 2.04 26.50 19.44
CA THR A 134 3.05 26.96 20.38
C THR A 134 2.29 27.61 21.53
N PHE A 135 2.03 26.84 22.60
CA PHE A 135 1.72 27.35 23.93
C PHE A 135 3.00 28.03 24.43
N GLU A 136 3.38 29.13 23.77
CA GLU A 136 4.32 30.08 24.30
C GLU A 136 3.56 31.37 24.59
N LYS A 137 3.26 31.49 25.89
CA LYS A 137 2.84 32.68 26.67
C LYS A 137 1.35 33.03 26.67
#